data_AF-A0A2W6CKM5-F1
#
_entry.id   AF-A0A2W6CKM5-F1
#
_cell.length_a   1.000
_cell.length_b   1.000
_cell.length_c   1.000
_cell.angle_alpha   90.00
_cell.angle_beta   90.00
_cell.angle_gamma   90.00
#
_symmetry.space_group_name_H-M   'P 1'
#
loop_
_entity.id
_entity.type
_entity.pdbx_description
1 polymer ?
#
loop_
_entity_poly.entity_id
_entity_poly.type
_entity_poly.pdbx_seq_one_letter_code
_entity_poly.pdbx_strand_id
1 'polypeptide(L)'
;MSNTMRTIPPLSRGPLTDAERLDVLDRIDEILELKYRSAGLGNFDDPLEEAVYILLSRQTREAGYQRAHRELRARWPTWQALMAAPVGDITEVIRPAGFGATRAAQLQGLLEGVATACADRGTGGRLTLDWLKGLPDAEVEAFLTSLPGLGVKSARCVMHYALGRKTLAVDTHVRRTLGRLGLVPDTGGKVRHASYESAVPARMRQRLHVNLIHHGRAYCRSKSPRCTECPLISFCPNGRAAQETTSTKPVAVELFAGGGGLGEGFTLAGFRVAVAVEIDRHAAQTYRINHPGTVVIEADATKISAKQLQLLAPLASQATAVIAGPPCQGYSAAGRRKADDKKNDLYTAVINLTRQIKPRFVVIENVPGMQKVGGKSFVETVLGRVQKEGYAVKEHLLRACDFGVPQLRRRLLFLAQRHDWGLAPEPPQPSHCAGDHCEQQCGKDRGSRCGRKPTPTVLESLTGLPKLDHGQHAEYVILVGGKILLNGSTMRHSEHVIQKIKTIKPGTGPISYRRLHPDVARTIVAGHRALPVHPILDRTLSVREAARIQGFRDDHVFAGPRSHQPLQVANAVPPPLALAVAAALLALGSAGGNGEAEPVGRGHPDSPAVANRCRSAVSKVPAEKLIARPD
;
A
#
# COMPACT_ATOMS: atom_id res chain seq x y z
N MET A 1 -26.04 5.32 14.07
CA MET A 1 -25.07 4.44 13.39
C MET A 1 -24.27 3.70 14.44
N SER A 2 -24.26 2.37 14.39
CA SER A 2 -23.64 1.47 15.38
C SER A 2 -22.14 1.70 15.53
N ASN A 3 -21.60 1.27 16.68
CA ASN A 3 -20.21 1.32 17.17
C ASN A 3 -19.20 0.52 16.31
N THR A 4 -19.51 0.29 15.03
CA THR A 4 -18.96 -0.74 14.13
C THR A 4 -18.00 -0.24 13.08
N MET A 5 -17.96 1.07 12.81
CA MET A 5 -17.10 1.71 11.80
C MET A 5 -16.16 2.72 12.47
N ARG A 6 -15.45 2.30 13.54
CA ARG A 6 -14.69 3.20 14.42
C ARG A 6 -13.59 4.01 13.71
N THR A 7 -13.18 3.63 12.51
CA THR A 7 -11.95 4.13 11.87
C THR A 7 -12.16 4.89 10.56
N ILE A 8 -13.40 4.96 10.04
CA ILE A 8 -13.73 5.79 8.87
C ILE A 8 -14.47 7.03 9.37
N PRO A 9 -13.86 8.23 9.29
CA PRO A 9 -14.57 9.48 9.55
C PRO A 9 -15.80 9.54 8.65
N PRO A 10 -17.02 9.67 9.17
CA PRO A 10 -18.21 9.74 8.30
C PRO A 10 -18.20 11.05 7.50
N LEU A 11 -18.94 11.07 6.39
CA LEU A 11 -19.02 12.27 5.54
C LEU A 11 -19.72 13.47 6.23
N SER A 12 -20.53 13.20 7.27
CA SER A 12 -21.45 14.18 7.86
C SER A 12 -21.37 14.36 9.38
N ARG A 13 -20.42 13.75 10.10
CA ARG A 13 -20.24 14.10 11.54
C ARG A 13 -19.39 15.36 11.69
N GLY A 14 -19.61 16.04 12.83
CA GLY A 14 -18.72 17.06 13.36
C GLY A 14 -17.30 16.53 13.64
N PRO A 15 -16.42 17.37 14.23
CA PRO A 15 -15.00 17.06 14.38
C PRO A 15 -14.77 15.74 15.12
N LEU A 16 -13.74 14.99 14.68
CA LEU A 16 -13.30 13.76 15.36
C LEU A 16 -12.93 14.05 16.82
N THR A 17 -13.28 13.13 17.71
CA THR A 17 -12.73 13.12 19.07
C THR A 17 -11.20 12.96 19.01
N ASP A 18 -10.50 13.34 20.08
CA ASP A 18 -9.03 13.23 20.11
C ASP A 18 -8.55 11.78 19.96
N ALA A 19 -9.28 10.82 20.54
CA ALA A 19 -8.99 9.39 20.41
C ALA A 19 -9.19 8.89 18.97
N GLU A 20 -10.29 9.26 18.31
CA GLU A 20 -10.53 8.90 16.89
C GLU A 20 -9.49 9.56 15.97
N ARG A 21 -9.14 10.83 16.24
CA ARG A 21 -8.12 11.54 15.47
C ARG A 21 -6.76 10.85 15.57
N LEU A 22 -6.37 10.45 16.79
CA LEU A 22 -5.13 9.72 17.03
C LEU A 22 -5.10 8.38 16.28
N ASP A 23 -6.18 7.61 16.37
CA ASP A 23 -6.31 6.30 15.72
C ASP A 23 -6.24 6.38 14.18
N VAL A 24 -6.83 7.43 13.59
CA VAL A 24 -6.73 7.72 12.16
C VAL A 24 -5.32 8.20 11.79
N LEU A 25 -4.72 9.09 12.59
CA LEU A 25 -3.35 9.56 12.36
C LEU A 25 -2.34 8.43 12.37
N ASP A 26 -2.46 7.47 13.29
CA ASP A 26 -1.58 6.30 13.33
C ASP A 26 -1.68 5.44 12.08
N ARG A 27 -2.89 5.25 11.55
CA ARG A 27 -3.08 4.51 10.29
C ARG A 27 -2.53 5.24 9.09
N ILE A 28 -2.71 6.55 9.04
CA ILE A 28 -2.18 7.40 7.97
C ILE A 28 -0.66 7.41 8.01
N ASP A 29 -0.07 7.61 9.18
CA ASP A 29 1.38 7.60 9.42
C ASP A 29 2.00 6.26 8.97
N GLU A 30 1.40 5.12 9.32
CA GLU A 30 1.85 3.80 8.86
C GLU A 30 1.81 3.65 7.33
N ILE A 31 0.71 4.02 6.68
CA ILE A 31 0.59 3.96 5.20
C ILE A 31 1.65 4.85 4.54
N LEU A 32 1.78 6.07 5.05
CA LEU A 32 2.69 7.08 4.53
C LEU A 32 4.15 6.66 4.73
N GLU A 33 4.48 6.07 5.87
CA GLU A 33 5.82 5.57 6.14
C GLU A 33 6.17 4.38 5.24
N LEU A 34 5.28 3.42 5.06
CA LEU A 34 5.52 2.32 4.13
C LEU A 34 5.70 2.79 2.67
N LYS A 35 4.97 3.84 2.28
CA LYS A 35 4.97 4.38 0.91
C LYS A 35 6.15 5.29 0.61
N TYR A 36 6.51 6.17 1.54
CA TYR A 36 7.51 7.23 1.33
C TYR A 36 8.76 7.07 2.19
N ARG A 37 8.69 6.33 3.29
CA ARG A 37 9.81 5.96 4.17
C ARG A 37 10.59 7.14 4.72
N SER A 38 9.86 8.23 4.98
CA SER A 38 10.45 9.49 5.42
C SER A 38 11.61 9.94 4.52
N ALA A 39 11.51 9.68 3.21
CA ALA A 39 12.56 10.04 2.25
C ALA A 39 12.92 11.52 2.41
N GLY A 40 14.20 11.78 2.68
CA GLY A 40 14.68 13.13 2.95
C GLY A 40 14.36 14.12 1.82
N LEU A 41 14.17 15.39 2.16
CA LEU A 41 13.98 16.46 1.16
C LEU A 41 15.32 17.13 0.77
N GLY A 42 16.44 16.46 1.08
CA GLY A 42 17.80 16.98 0.93
C GLY A 42 18.15 18.05 1.96
N ASN A 43 17.51 18.02 3.14
CA ASN A 43 17.82 18.91 4.27
C ASN A 43 19.15 18.53 4.92
N PHE A 44 19.73 19.49 5.64
CA PHE A 44 21.03 19.38 6.30
C PHE A 44 20.89 19.28 7.83
N ASP A 45 21.82 18.55 8.45
CA ASP A 45 21.92 18.45 9.91
C ASP A 45 22.59 19.69 10.53
N ASP A 46 23.35 20.47 9.73
CA ASP A 46 23.91 21.76 10.16
C ASP A 46 22.81 22.84 10.18
N PRO A 47 22.53 23.49 11.32
CA PRO A 47 21.39 24.41 11.40
C PRO A 47 21.55 25.70 10.60
N LEU A 48 22.78 26.14 10.32
CA LEU A 48 23.03 27.33 9.50
C LEU A 48 22.88 27.01 8.00
N GLU A 49 23.47 25.92 7.53
CA GLU A 49 23.28 25.38 6.18
C GLU A 49 21.78 25.13 5.91
N GLU A 50 21.07 24.53 6.86
CA GLU A 50 19.63 24.30 6.75
C GLU A 50 18.82 25.61 6.70
N ALA A 51 19.18 26.62 7.51
CA ALA A 51 18.54 27.93 7.47
C ALA A 51 18.68 28.59 6.10
N VAL A 52 19.89 28.55 5.52
CA VAL A 52 20.17 29.04 4.17
C VAL A 52 19.38 28.25 3.12
N TYR A 53 19.41 26.92 3.20
CA TYR A 53 18.70 26.03 2.28
C TYR A 53 17.19 26.28 2.29
N ILE A 54 16.59 26.42 3.48
CA ILE A 54 15.16 26.73 3.65
C ILE A 54 14.81 28.10 3.10
N LEU A 55 15.65 29.11 3.29
CA LEU A 55 15.46 30.46 2.72
C LEU A 55 15.38 30.39 1.18
N LEU A 56 16.30 29.66 0.55
CA LEU A 56 16.33 29.48 -0.91
C LEU A 56 15.11 28.70 -1.43
N SER A 57 14.55 27.79 -0.63
CA SER A 57 13.41 26.95 -1.02
C SER A 57 12.07 27.70 -1.15
N ARG A 58 11.96 28.90 -0.56
CA ARG A 58 10.69 29.64 -0.45
C ARG A 58 10.15 30.07 -1.81
N GLN A 59 9.00 29.55 -2.22
CA GLN A 59 8.39 29.85 -3.53
C GLN A 59 9.28 29.42 -4.72
N THR A 60 10.12 28.40 -4.52
CA THR A 60 11.05 27.87 -5.51
C THR A 60 10.76 26.40 -5.77
N ARG A 61 10.94 25.96 -7.01
CA ARG A 61 10.91 24.52 -7.33
C ARG A 61 12.18 23.85 -6.81
N GLU A 62 12.06 22.58 -6.42
CA GLU A 62 13.14 21.77 -5.85
C GLU A 62 14.47 21.86 -6.60
N ALA A 63 14.45 21.61 -7.91
CA ALA A 63 15.65 21.68 -8.75
C ALA A 63 16.29 23.08 -8.78
N GLY A 64 15.49 24.14 -8.59
CA GLY A 64 15.97 25.52 -8.60
C GLY A 64 16.78 25.85 -7.36
N TYR A 65 16.20 25.63 -6.17
CA TYR A 65 16.91 26.00 -4.93
C TYR A 65 18.08 25.05 -4.63
N GLN A 66 17.99 23.76 -4.98
CA GLN A 66 19.11 22.82 -4.82
C GLN A 66 20.31 23.20 -5.68
N ARG A 67 20.07 23.68 -6.91
CA ARG A 67 21.13 24.20 -7.78
C ARG A 67 21.73 25.49 -7.21
N ALA A 68 20.88 26.47 -6.87
CA ALA A 68 21.36 27.73 -6.30
C ALA A 68 22.22 27.50 -5.05
N HIS A 69 21.77 26.62 -4.15
CA HIS A 69 22.56 26.23 -2.98
C HIS A 69 23.93 25.65 -3.35
N ARG A 70 23.96 24.67 -4.26
CA ARG A 70 25.21 24.03 -4.70
C ARG A 70 26.19 25.04 -5.33
N GLU A 71 25.68 25.93 -6.18
CA GLU A 71 26.48 26.96 -6.85
C GLU A 71 27.01 28.01 -5.86
N LEU A 72 26.18 28.43 -4.89
CA LEU A 72 26.61 29.31 -3.81
C LEU A 72 27.75 28.69 -3.00
N ARG A 73 27.62 27.42 -2.59
CA ARG A 73 28.66 26.73 -1.81
C ARG A 73 29.92 26.44 -2.62
N ALA A 74 29.79 26.24 -3.94
CA ALA A 74 30.94 26.06 -4.82
C ALA A 74 31.72 27.36 -5.03
N ARG A 75 31.02 28.49 -5.22
CA ARG A 75 31.65 29.81 -5.42
C ARG A 75 32.16 30.41 -4.10
N TRP A 76 31.47 30.17 -2.99
CA TRP A 76 31.83 30.63 -1.66
C TRP A 76 31.80 29.45 -0.65
N PRO A 77 32.95 28.77 -0.47
CA PRO A 77 33.05 27.58 0.39
C PRO A 77 32.80 27.85 1.87
N THR A 78 32.93 29.09 2.35
CA THR A 78 32.65 29.47 3.74
C THR A 78 31.52 30.48 3.83
N TRP A 79 30.79 30.46 4.95
CA TRP A 79 29.72 31.43 5.21
C TRP A 79 30.25 32.86 5.31
N GLN A 80 31.45 33.03 5.86
CA GLN A 80 32.14 34.32 5.92
C GLN A 80 32.42 34.87 4.51
N ALA A 81 32.90 34.02 3.60
CA ALA A 81 33.15 34.42 2.21
C ALA A 81 31.85 34.79 1.49
N LEU A 82 30.77 34.03 1.72
CA LEU A 82 29.47 34.33 1.13
C LEU A 82 28.86 35.62 1.69
N MET A 83 28.99 35.86 2.99
CA MET A 83 28.52 37.09 3.65
C MET A 83 29.24 38.32 3.10
N ALA A 84 30.56 38.24 2.90
CA ALA A 84 31.39 39.33 2.38
C ALA A 84 31.27 39.55 0.86
N ALA A 85 30.58 38.67 0.13
CA ALA A 85 30.48 38.76 -1.31
C ALA A 85 29.58 39.95 -1.76
N PRO A 86 29.82 40.55 -2.94
CA PRO A 86 28.91 41.54 -3.48
C PRO A 86 27.50 40.98 -3.68
N VAL A 87 26.46 41.71 -3.25
CA VAL A 87 25.04 41.29 -3.37
C VAL A 87 24.66 40.95 -4.83
N GLY A 88 25.26 41.67 -5.79
CA GLY A 88 25.09 41.45 -7.22
C GLY A 88 25.51 40.04 -7.65
N ASP A 89 26.69 39.60 -7.22
CA ASP A 89 27.21 38.25 -7.53
C ASP A 89 26.32 37.15 -6.96
N ILE A 90 25.86 37.32 -5.72
CA ILE A 90 24.93 36.39 -5.07
C ILE A 90 23.60 36.36 -5.84
N THR A 91 23.13 37.55 -6.26
CA THR A 91 21.90 37.69 -7.05
C THR A 91 22.00 36.93 -8.37
N GLU A 92 23.13 36.99 -9.07
CA GLU A 92 23.34 36.26 -10.32
C GLU A 92 23.18 34.74 -10.14
N VAL A 93 23.76 34.19 -9.08
CA VAL A 93 23.67 32.76 -8.75
C VAL A 93 22.25 32.34 -8.36
N ILE A 94 21.53 33.18 -7.60
CA ILE A 94 20.16 32.85 -7.14
C ILE A 94 19.11 33.12 -8.22
N ARG A 95 19.33 34.06 -9.15
CA ARG A 95 18.35 34.51 -10.15
C ARG A 95 17.65 33.37 -10.91
N PRO A 96 18.31 32.28 -11.36
CA PRO A 96 17.65 31.14 -12.01
C PRO A 96 16.63 30.40 -11.12
N ALA A 97 16.69 30.59 -9.81
CA ALA A 97 15.76 30.06 -8.81
C ALA A 97 14.61 31.05 -8.47
N GLY A 98 14.58 32.22 -9.10
CA GLY A 98 13.59 33.28 -8.88
C GLY A 98 13.90 34.17 -7.67
N PHE A 99 13.36 35.40 -7.67
CA PHE A 99 13.50 36.39 -6.59
C PHE A 99 14.97 36.70 -6.20
N GLY A 100 15.88 36.73 -7.19
CA GLY A 100 17.34 36.84 -6.98
C GLY A 100 17.75 37.97 -6.04
N ALA A 101 17.39 39.22 -6.36
CA ALA A 101 17.82 40.39 -5.59
C ALA A 101 17.31 40.37 -4.14
N THR A 102 16.01 40.11 -3.95
CA THR A 102 15.42 40.05 -2.60
C THR A 102 16.01 38.93 -1.77
N ARG A 103 16.25 37.75 -2.36
CA ARG A 103 16.82 36.61 -1.63
C ARG A 103 18.30 36.78 -1.34
N ALA A 104 19.07 37.39 -2.24
CA ALA A 104 20.47 37.70 -1.99
C ALA A 104 20.60 38.62 -0.77
N ALA A 105 19.81 39.71 -0.73
CA ALA A 105 19.78 40.63 0.40
C ALA A 105 19.33 39.93 1.71
N GLN A 106 18.29 39.09 1.65
CA GLN A 106 17.85 38.32 2.83
C GLN A 106 18.89 37.29 3.29
N LEU A 107 19.60 36.65 2.36
CA LEU A 107 20.65 35.69 2.67
C LEU A 107 21.82 36.37 3.38
N GLN A 108 22.27 37.53 2.88
CA GLN A 108 23.32 38.29 3.55
C GLN A 108 22.87 38.78 4.92
N GLY A 109 21.67 39.38 5.03
CA GLY A 109 21.14 39.81 6.32
C GLY A 109 20.96 38.67 7.32
N LEU A 110 20.64 37.46 6.84
CA LEU A 110 20.62 36.25 7.68
C LEU A 110 22.02 35.94 8.20
N LEU A 111 23.04 35.90 7.34
CA LEU A 111 24.42 35.59 7.74
C LEU A 111 24.99 36.66 8.69
N GLU A 112 24.70 37.93 8.44
CA GLU A 112 25.08 39.05 9.32
C GLU A 112 24.43 38.92 10.70
N GLY A 113 23.12 38.65 10.77
CA GLY A 113 22.43 38.43 12.05
C GLY A 113 23.00 37.23 12.83
N VAL A 114 23.40 36.18 12.12
CA VAL A 114 24.10 35.03 12.72
C VAL A 114 25.49 35.41 13.22
N ALA A 115 26.24 36.21 12.45
CA ALA A 115 27.56 36.69 12.85
C ALA A 115 27.49 37.55 14.12
N THR A 116 26.52 38.47 14.23
CA THR A 116 26.28 39.25 15.46
C THR A 116 25.99 38.34 16.65
N ALA A 117 25.05 37.39 16.50
CA ALA A 117 24.69 36.48 17.59
C ALA A 117 25.86 35.58 18.03
N CYS A 118 26.73 35.20 17.10
CA CYS A 118 27.95 34.43 17.34
C CYS A 118 29.02 35.26 18.08
N ALA A 119 29.19 36.53 17.70
CA ALA A 119 30.10 37.45 18.37
C ALA A 119 29.72 37.65 19.84
N ASP A 120 28.43 37.89 20.12
CA ASP A 120 27.88 38.04 21.47
C ASP A 120 28.10 36.79 22.35
N ARG A 121 28.24 35.61 21.72
CA ARG A 121 28.40 34.31 22.38
C ARG A 121 29.84 33.81 22.43
N GLY A 122 30.79 34.54 21.85
CA GLY A 122 32.19 34.15 21.86
C GLY A 122 32.49 32.85 21.07
N THR A 123 31.85 32.62 19.92
CA THR A 123 32.06 31.39 19.11
C THR A 123 33.41 31.32 18.38
N GLY A 124 34.39 32.16 18.74
CA GLY A 124 35.71 32.19 18.11
C GLY A 124 35.70 32.60 16.63
N GLY A 125 34.75 33.44 16.22
CA GLY A 125 34.60 33.89 14.82
C GLY A 125 33.98 32.87 13.86
N ARG A 126 33.61 31.68 14.37
CA ARG A 126 32.88 30.68 13.59
C ARG A 126 31.40 31.06 13.48
N LEU A 127 30.91 31.28 12.26
CA LEU A 127 29.48 31.41 11.98
C LEU A 127 28.81 30.04 12.16
N THR A 128 27.94 29.92 13.15
CA THR A 128 27.24 28.67 13.46
C THR A 128 25.93 28.96 14.19
N LEU A 129 24.99 28.02 14.08
CA LEU A 129 23.74 28.00 14.83
C LEU A 129 23.68 26.82 15.83
N ASP A 130 24.79 26.10 16.04
CA ASP A 130 24.86 24.93 16.93
C ASP A 130 24.42 25.23 18.38
N TRP A 131 24.69 26.44 18.86
CA TRP A 131 24.34 26.86 20.22
C TRP A 131 22.81 26.87 20.47
N LEU A 132 21.99 26.91 19.42
CA LEU A 132 20.52 26.75 19.53
C LEU A 132 20.12 25.36 20.07
N LYS A 133 20.99 24.36 19.99
CA LYS A 133 20.74 23.01 20.55
C LYS A 133 20.54 23.05 22.07
N GLY A 134 21.14 24.02 22.77
CA GLY A 134 21.02 24.17 24.23
C GLY A 134 19.81 24.98 24.70
N LEU A 135 19.11 25.68 23.80
CA LEU A 135 18.05 26.62 24.18
C LEU A 135 16.64 25.97 24.21
N PRO A 136 15.69 26.55 24.97
CA PRO A 136 14.28 26.19 24.92
C PRO A 136 13.65 26.45 23.53
N ASP A 137 12.68 25.63 23.13
CA ASP A 137 12.05 25.70 21.80
C ASP A 137 11.47 27.08 21.46
N ALA A 138 10.90 27.79 22.44
CA ALA A 138 10.33 29.13 22.25
C ALA A 138 11.41 30.18 21.93
N GLU A 139 12.57 30.11 22.58
CA GLU A 139 13.70 31.01 22.33
C GLU A 139 14.36 30.72 20.98
N VAL A 140 14.47 29.42 20.62
CA VAL A 140 14.97 29.01 19.31
C VAL A 140 14.06 29.53 18.20
N GLU A 141 12.74 29.37 18.33
CA GLU A 141 11.78 29.88 17.34
C GLU A 141 11.88 31.41 17.25
N ALA A 142 11.89 32.12 18.39
CA ALA A 142 12.00 33.58 18.43
C ALA A 142 13.26 34.08 17.71
N PHE A 143 14.42 33.51 18.03
CA PHE A 143 15.69 33.86 17.37
C PHE A 143 15.66 33.56 15.87
N LEU A 144 15.26 32.36 15.47
CA LEU A 144 15.22 32.02 14.05
C LEU A 144 14.26 32.92 13.27
N THR A 145 13.15 33.36 13.88
CA THR A 145 12.21 34.29 13.24
C THR A 145 12.66 35.75 13.21
N SER A 146 13.67 36.14 14.01
CA SER A 146 14.26 37.48 13.92
C SER A 146 15.24 37.61 12.75
N LEU A 147 15.76 36.49 12.24
CA LEU A 147 16.67 36.47 11.10
C LEU A 147 15.95 36.84 9.79
N PRO A 148 16.53 37.75 8.97
CA PRO A 148 15.98 38.11 7.67
C PRO A 148 15.65 36.89 6.80
N GLY A 149 14.44 36.87 6.24
CA GLY A 149 14.01 35.80 5.34
C GLY A 149 13.53 34.51 6.03
N LEU A 150 13.54 34.40 7.36
CA LEU A 150 12.96 33.27 8.09
C LEU A 150 11.67 33.65 8.82
N GLY A 151 10.53 33.17 8.31
CA GLY A 151 9.26 33.25 9.05
C GLY A 151 9.04 32.03 9.97
N VAL A 152 7.99 32.05 10.80
CA VAL A 152 7.64 30.96 11.75
C VAL A 152 7.71 29.56 11.12
N LYS A 153 7.15 29.40 9.91
CA LYS A 153 7.22 28.13 9.17
C LYS A 153 8.67 27.69 8.89
N SER A 154 9.49 28.62 8.40
CA SER A 154 10.89 28.35 8.07
C SER A 154 11.72 28.05 9.32
N ALA A 155 11.52 28.83 10.39
CA ALA A 155 12.13 28.58 11.69
C ALA A 155 11.79 27.17 12.20
N ARG A 156 10.52 26.77 12.16
CA ARG A 156 10.09 25.41 12.53
C ARG A 156 10.69 24.33 11.63
N CYS A 157 10.95 24.59 10.34
CA CYS A 157 11.68 23.65 9.48
C CYS A 157 13.12 23.46 9.97
N VAL A 158 13.86 24.53 10.27
CA VAL A 158 15.23 24.45 10.81
C VAL A 158 15.25 23.71 12.16
N MET A 159 14.33 24.06 13.06
CA MET A 159 14.14 23.35 14.34
C MET A 159 13.90 21.86 14.15
N HIS A 160 13.08 21.52 13.16
CA HIS A 160 12.68 20.16 12.87
C HIS A 160 13.83 19.34 12.25
N TYR A 161 14.47 19.86 11.19
CA TYR A 161 15.43 19.10 10.38
C TYR A 161 16.83 19.08 10.98
N ALA A 162 17.34 20.22 11.47
CA ALA A 162 18.73 20.34 11.93
C ALA A 162 18.88 20.29 13.46
N LEU A 163 17.86 20.71 14.21
CA LEU A 163 17.91 20.75 15.69
C LEU A 163 17.19 19.58 16.36
N GLY A 164 16.62 18.64 15.59
CA GLY A 164 15.95 17.45 16.11
C GLY A 164 14.70 17.73 16.96
N ARG A 165 14.15 18.94 16.91
CA ARG A 165 12.98 19.33 17.71
C ARG A 165 11.72 18.63 17.18
N LYS A 166 10.76 18.38 18.07
CA LYS A 166 9.47 17.75 17.74
C LYS A 166 8.42 18.79 17.37
N THR A 167 8.80 19.77 16.56
CA THR A 167 7.88 20.79 16.04
C THR A 167 7.18 20.27 14.77
N LEU A 168 6.06 20.90 14.41
CA LEU A 168 5.38 20.67 13.14
C LEU A 168 5.40 21.95 12.29
N ALA A 169 6.25 21.96 11.27
CA ALA A 169 6.19 22.98 10.23
C ALA A 169 4.95 22.75 9.35
N VAL A 170 4.04 23.73 9.31
CA VAL A 170 2.80 23.63 8.54
C VAL A 170 2.98 24.39 7.24
N ASP A 171 3.27 23.67 6.16
CA ASP A 171 3.30 24.23 4.82
C ASP A 171 1.94 24.08 4.10
N THR A 172 1.88 24.48 2.83
CA THR A 172 0.65 24.37 2.04
C THR A 172 0.22 22.91 1.79
N HIS A 173 1.14 21.95 1.78
CA HIS A 173 0.85 20.52 1.62
C HIS A 173 0.32 19.90 2.92
N VAL A 174 0.98 20.18 4.05
CA VAL A 174 0.56 19.73 5.39
C VAL A 174 -0.81 20.31 5.73
N ARG A 175 -0.99 21.63 5.58
CA ARG A 175 -2.27 22.33 5.79
C ARG A 175 -3.38 21.67 4.99
N ARG A 176 -3.20 21.59 3.67
CA ARG A 176 -4.22 21.06 2.75
C ARG A 176 -4.55 19.61 3.01
N THR A 177 -3.54 18.78 3.28
CA THR A 177 -3.74 17.33 3.46
C THR A 177 -4.47 17.07 4.77
N LEU A 178 -4.00 17.63 5.90
CA LEU A 178 -4.67 17.48 7.20
C LEU A 178 -6.07 18.11 7.21
N GLY A 179 -6.25 19.24 6.52
CA GLY A 179 -7.55 19.88 6.33
C GLY A 179 -8.53 19.00 5.54
N ARG A 180 -8.14 18.50 4.37
CA ARG A 180 -9.00 17.63 3.54
C ARG A 180 -9.29 16.27 4.17
N LEU A 181 -8.39 15.77 5.01
CA LEU A 181 -8.61 14.58 5.83
C LEU A 181 -9.60 14.83 6.98
N GLY A 182 -9.95 16.09 7.27
CA GLY A 182 -10.83 16.45 8.38
C GLY A 182 -10.16 16.30 9.75
N LEU A 183 -8.83 16.24 9.81
CA LEU A 183 -8.07 16.06 11.05
C LEU A 183 -7.81 17.39 11.77
N VAL A 184 -7.72 18.47 11.02
CA VAL A 184 -7.59 19.84 11.52
C VAL A 184 -8.57 20.72 10.73
N PRO A 185 -9.43 21.51 11.38
CA PRO A 185 -10.32 22.42 10.68
C PRO A 185 -9.55 23.42 9.80
N ASP A 186 -9.90 23.50 8.51
CA ASP A 186 -9.34 24.53 7.62
C ASP A 186 -10.19 25.81 7.75
N THR A 187 -9.76 26.71 8.62
CA THR A 187 -10.50 27.95 8.93
C THR A 187 -10.23 29.09 7.93
N GLY A 188 -9.62 28.82 6.78
CA GLY A 188 -9.13 29.89 5.88
C GLY A 188 -8.02 30.73 6.55
N GLY A 189 -7.58 31.82 5.91
CA GLY A 189 -6.66 32.80 6.52
C GLY A 189 -5.23 32.31 6.85
N LYS A 190 -4.55 33.03 7.76
CA LYS A 190 -3.17 32.75 8.19
C LYS A 190 -3.10 31.43 8.96
N VAL A 191 -2.08 30.61 8.66
CA VAL A 191 -1.89 29.31 9.30
C VAL A 191 -1.57 29.48 10.79
N ARG A 192 -2.38 28.86 11.65
CA ARG A 192 -2.11 28.75 13.10
C ARG A 192 -1.32 27.48 13.39
N HIS A 193 0.00 27.57 13.38
CA HIS A 193 0.89 26.41 13.54
C HIS A 193 0.60 25.58 14.81
N ALA A 194 0.33 26.24 15.94
CA ALA A 194 0.01 25.58 17.20
C ALA A 194 -1.23 24.66 17.12
N SER A 195 -2.24 25.01 16.33
CA SER A 195 -3.45 24.18 16.15
C SER A 195 -3.16 22.86 15.42
N TYR A 196 -2.24 22.87 14.46
CA TYR A 196 -1.83 21.65 13.76
C TYR A 196 -0.88 20.82 14.61
N GLU A 197 0.04 21.48 15.32
CA GLU A 197 1.03 20.82 16.17
C GLU A 197 0.38 20.11 17.37
N SER A 198 -0.65 20.71 17.97
CA SER A 198 -1.46 20.06 19.03
C SER A 198 -2.28 18.88 18.51
N ALA A 199 -2.75 18.94 17.26
CA ALA A 199 -3.50 17.85 16.64
C ALA A 199 -2.62 16.64 16.26
N VAL A 200 -1.31 16.82 16.09
CA VAL A 200 -0.38 15.75 15.69
C VAL A 200 0.54 15.37 16.85
N PRO A 201 0.54 14.12 17.32
CA PRO A 201 1.40 13.67 18.41
C PRO A 201 2.89 13.87 18.15
N ALA A 202 3.61 14.31 19.18
CA ALA A 202 5.05 14.61 19.09
C ALA A 202 5.89 13.46 18.52
N ARG A 203 5.53 12.20 18.80
CA ARG A 203 6.24 11.00 18.32
C ARG A 203 6.21 10.77 16.82
N MET A 204 5.27 11.40 16.09
CA MET A 204 5.11 11.21 14.65
C MET A 204 5.35 12.47 13.82
N ARG A 205 5.39 13.66 14.45
CA ARG A 205 5.50 14.96 13.75
C ARG A 205 6.59 14.97 12.69
N GLN A 206 7.78 14.45 13.04
CA GLN A 206 8.94 14.48 12.16
C GLN A 206 8.71 13.69 10.85
N ARG A 207 8.46 12.39 10.96
CA ARG A 207 8.19 11.54 9.80
C ARG A 207 6.93 11.94 9.05
N LEU A 208 5.86 12.25 9.78
CA LEU A 208 4.57 12.57 9.19
C LEU A 208 4.65 13.86 8.38
N HIS A 209 5.39 14.87 8.86
CA HIS A 209 5.62 16.13 8.15
C HIS A 209 6.21 15.87 6.75
N VAL A 210 7.33 15.16 6.69
CA VAL A 210 8.02 14.84 5.43
C VAL A 210 7.11 14.02 4.51
N ASN A 211 6.47 13.00 5.05
CA ASN A 211 5.61 12.12 4.25
C ASN A 211 4.35 12.84 3.74
N LEU A 212 3.78 13.80 4.49
CA LEU A 212 2.66 14.63 4.04
C LEU A 212 3.04 15.55 2.89
N ILE A 213 4.29 16.05 2.85
CA ILE A 213 4.79 16.84 1.72
C ILE A 213 4.84 15.98 0.46
N HIS A 214 5.47 14.80 0.53
CA HIS A 214 5.51 13.85 -0.59
C HIS A 214 4.10 13.46 -1.06
N HIS A 215 3.20 13.15 -0.12
CA HIS A 215 1.81 12.84 -0.42
C HIS A 215 1.05 14.00 -1.07
N GLY A 216 1.24 15.21 -0.55
CA GLY A 216 0.63 16.43 -1.07
C GLY A 216 1.10 16.78 -2.48
N ARG A 217 2.32 16.39 -2.87
CA ARG A 217 2.84 16.53 -4.24
C ARG A 217 2.29 15.45 -5.17
N ALA A 218 2.28 14.20 -4.71
CA ALA A 218 1.90 13.05 -5.53
C ALA A 218 0.38 12.95 -5.79
N TYR A 219 -0.44 13.12 -4.76
CA TYR A 219 -1.89 12.82 -4.80
C TYR A 219 -2.77 14.01 -4.42
N CYS A 220 -2.55 14.59 -3.23
CA CYS A 220 -3.40 15.64 -2.70
C CYS A 220 -3.01 17.01 -3.27
N ARG A 221 -3.14 17.18 -4.60
CA ARG A 221 -2.77 18.42 -5.32
C ARG A 221 -3.80 19.53 -5.06
N SER A 222 -3.38 20.78 -5.17
CA SER A 222 -4.29 21.93 -5.00
C SER A 222 -5.42 21.90 -6.01
N LYS A 223 -5.08 21.74 -7.30
CA LYS A 223 -5.99 21.51 -8.42
C LYS A 223 -5.96 20.03 -8.83
N SER A 224 -7.12 19.49 -9.19
CA SER A 224 -7.30 18.12 -9.70
C SER A 224 -6.57 17.05 -8.85
N PRO A 225 -6.96 16.86 -7.57
CA PRO A 225 -6.36 15.85 -6.72
C PRO A 225 -6.65 14.43 -7.26
N ARG A 226 -5.68 13.53 -7.15
CA ARG A 226 -5.81 12.13 -7.60
C ARG A 226 -6.49 11.26 -6.54
N CYS A 227 -7.70 11.63 -6.14
CA CYS A 227 -8.42 10.98 -5.05
C CYS A 227 -8.69 9.50 -5.32
N THR A 228 -9.08 9.15 -6.56
CA THR A 228 -9.35 7.77 -7.00
C THR A 228 -8.11 6.87 -7.07
N GLU A 229 -6.93 7.42 -6.82
CA GLU A 229 -5.66 6.70 -6.73
C GLU A 229 -4.98 6.96 -5.37
N CYS A 230 -5.70 7.53 -4.41
CA CYS A 230 -5.12 7.92 -3.13
C CYS A 230 -5.19 6.74 -2.13
N PRO A 231 -4.07 6.34 -1.50
CA PRO A 231 -4.08 5.29 -0.47
C PRO A 231 -4.75 5.75 0.84
N LEU A 232 -4.94 7.06 1.03
CA LEU A 232 -5.57 7.62 2.23
C LEU A 232 -7.09 7.81 2.07
N ILE A 233 -7.68 7.40 0.94
CA ILE A 233 -9.09 7.67 0.64
C ILE A 233 -10.04 7.12 1.71
N SER A 234 -9.69 5.98 2.33
CA SER A 234 -10.47 5.39 3.43
C SER A 234 -10.69 6.38 4.58
N PHE A 235 -9.74 7.29 4.82
CA PHE A 235 -9.79 8.27 5.90
C PHE A 235 -10.18 9.68 5.42
N CYS A 236 -10.30 9.90 4.11
CA CYS A 236 -10.46 11.23 3.54
C CYS A 236 -11.91 11.51 3.15
N PRO A 237 -12.70 12.26 3.95
CA PRO A 237 -14.08 12.58 3.58
C PRO A 237 -14.18 13.35 2.26
N ASN A 238 -13.28 14.31 2.03
CA ASN A 238 -13.20 15.04 0.76
C ASN A 238 -12.89 14.12 -0.42
N GLY A 239 -11.99 13.15 -0.24
CA GLY A 239 -11.62 12.21 -1.28
C GLY A 239 -12.73 11.23 -1.64
N ARG A 240 -13.49 10.76 -0.64
CA ARG A 240 -14.66 9.89 -0.84
C ARG A 240 -15.82 10.65 -1.47
N ALA A 241 -16.07 11.89 -1.06
CA ALA A 241 -17.08 12.75 -1.68
C ALA A 241 -16.76 13.08 -3.14
N ALA A 242 -15.48 13.14 -3.49
CA ALA A 242 -15.01 13.36 -4.86
C ALA A 242 -14.90 12.09 -5.71
N GLN A 243 -15.31 10.91 -5.20
CA GLN A 243 -15.34 9.71 -6.02
C GLN A 243 -16.40 9.81 -7.11
N GLU A 244 -16.09 9.21 -8.26
CA GLU A 244 -17.04 9.04 -9.35
C GLU A 244 -18.28 8.29 -8.85
N THR A 245 -19.45 8.66 -9.37
CA THR A 245 -20.71 7.97 -9.10
C THR A 245 -21.00 6.88 -10.12
N THR A 246 -20.28 6.83 -11.23
CA THR A 246 -20.39 5.83 -12.29
C THR A 246 -19.01 5.31 -12.67
N SER A 247 -18.89 4.06 -13.15
CA SER A 247 -17.62 3.54 -13.65
C SER A 247 -17.79 2.89 -15.03
N THR A 248 -16.83 3.12 -15.92
CA THR A 248 -16.72 2.38 -17.20
C THR A 248 -16.16 0.98 -17.01
N LYS A 249 -15.57 0.70 -15.83
CA LYS A 249 -15.09 -0.61 -15.46
C LYS A 249 -16.16 -1.33 -14.62
N PRO A 250 -16.27 -2.66 -14.73
CA PRO A 250 -17.13 -3.42 -13.84
C PRO A 250 -16.66 -3.27 -12.40
N VAL A 251 -17.61 -3.05 -11.50
CA VAL A 251 -17.31 -2.71 -10.09
C VAL A 251 -17.40 -3.96 -9.23
N ALA A 252 -16.46 -4.13 -8.31
CA ALA A 252 -16.48 -5.20 -7.31
C ALA A 252 -16.56 -4.64 -5.88
N VAL A 253 -17.23 -5.38 -5.00
CA VAL A 253 -17.20 -5.20 -3.56
C VAL A 253 -16.65 -6.47 -2.92
N GLU A 254 -15.64 -6.33 -2.07
CA GLU A 254 -14.98 -7.44 -1.40
C GLU A 254 -15.31 -7.50 0.09
N LEU A 255 -15.68 -8.69 0.56
CA LEU A 255 -15.83 -9.01 1.98
C LEU A 255 -14.75 -9.99 2.43
N PHE A 256 -14.25 -9.83 3.66
CA PHE A 256 -13.19 -10.67 4.23
C PHE A 256 -11.90 -10.57 3.39
N ALA A 257 -11.50 -9.34 3.07
CA ALA A 257 -10.50 -9.06 2.04
C ALA A 257 -9.09 -9.57 2.39
N GLY A 258 -8.78 -9.75 3.66
CA GLY A 258 -7.48 -10.23 4.14
C GLY A 258 -6.32 -9.41 3.59
N GLY A 259 -5.23 -10.09 3.21
CA GLY A 259 -4.06 -9.46 2.59
C GLY A 259 -4.27 -8.97 1.14
N GLY A 260 -5.48 -9.10 0.58
CA GLY A 260 -5.87 -8.53 -0.71
C GLY A 260 -5.68 -9.42 -1.94
N GLY A 261 -5.34 -10.71 -1.79
CA GLY A 261 -5.02 -11.56 -2.96
C GLY A 261 -6.18 -11.80 -3.92
N LEU A 262 -7.42 -11.88 -3.42
CA LEU A 262 -8.63 -12.02 -4.26
C LEU A 262 -8.93 -10.70 -4.99
N GLY A 263 -9.02 -9.60 -4.26
CA GLY A 263 -9.18 -8.25 -4.82
C GLY A 263 -8.08 -7.83 -5.81
N GLU A 264 -6.83 -8.26 -5.60
CA GLU A 264 -5.72 -8.02 -6.53
C GLU A 264 -5.97 -8.70 -7.87
N GLY A 265 -6.36 -9.98 -7.87
CA GLY A 265 -6.69 -10.71 -9.10
C GLY A 265 -7.83 -10.03 -9.88
N PHE A 266 -8.87 -9.58 -9.18
CA PHE A 266 -9.97 -8.83 -9.80
C PHE A 266 -9.52 -7.48 -10.37
N THR A 267 -8.68 -6.75 -9.64
CA THR A 267 -8.11 -5.48 -10.10
C THR A 267 -7.26 -5.68 -11.36
N LEU A 268 -6.42 -6.72 -11.38
CA LEU A 268 -5.58 -7.08 -12.53
C LEU A 268 -6.40 -7.50 -13.75
N ALA A 269 -7.56 -8.14 -13.54
CA ALA A 269 -8.47 -8.53 -14.62
C ALA A 269 -9.18 -7.33 -15.26
N GLY A 270 -9.24 -6.19 -14.57
CA GLY A 270 -9.88 -4.96 -15.05
C GLY A 270 -11.09 -4.50 -14.23
N PHE A 271 -11.45 -5.19 -13.14
CA PHE A 271 -12.47 -4.69 -12.22
C PHE A 271 -11.96 -3.48 -11.44
N ARG A 272 -12.90 -2.59 -11.09
CA ARG A 272 -12.70 -1.57 -10.07
C ARG A 272 -13.23 -2.10 -8.74
N VAL A 273 -12.35 -2.50 -7.82
CA VAL A 273 -12.78 -2.84 -6.45
C VAL A 273 -13.12 -1.54 -5.71
N ALA A 274 -14.41 -1.20 -5.56
CA ALA A 274 -14.82 0.05 -4.94
C ALA A 274 -14.64 0.03 -3.42
N VAL A 275 -14.99 -1.11 -2.80
CA VAL A 275 -14.96 -1.32 -1.36
C VAL A 275 -14.31 -2.66 -1.03
N ALA A 276 -13.52 -2.67 0.03
CA ALA A 276 -13.08 -3.88 0.70
C ALA A 276 -13.43 -3.81 2.19
N VAL A 277 -13.95 -4.91 2.76
CA VAL A 277 -14.27 -5.02 4.19
C VAL A 277 -13.34 -6.04 4.82
N GLU A 278 -12.63 -5.63 5.87
CA GLU A 278 -11.68 -6.46 6.61
C GLU A 278 -11.72 -6.12 8.09
N ILE A 279 -11.75 -7.10 8.99
CA ILE A 279 -11.86 -6.87 10.43
C ILE A 279 -10.49 -6.71 11.09
N ASP A 280 -9.45 -7.37 10.57
CA ASP A 280 -8.08 -7.26 11.06
C ASP A 280 -7.45 -5.96 10.57
N ARG A 281 -7.05 -5.10 11.52
CA ARG A 281 -6.51 -3.78 11.18
C ARG A 281 -5.27 -3.85 10.28
N HIS A 282 -4.42 -4.85 10.46
CA HIS A 282 -3.15 -4.95 9.73
C HIS A 282 -3.38 -5.41 8.29
N ALA A 283 -4.27 -6.38 8.09
CA ALA A 283 -4.75 -6.79 6.78
C ALA A 283 -5.49 -5.62 6.07
N ALA A 284 -6.31 -4.85 6.79
CA ALA A 284 -6.94 -3.66 6.24
C ALA A 284 -5.90 -2.60 5.80
N GLN A 285 -4.82 -2.40 6.56
CA GLN A 285 -3.71 -1.51 6.20
C GLN A 285 -2.94 -2.01 4.96
N THR A 286 -2.66 -3.31 4.90
CA THR A 286 -2.12 -3.98 3.71
C THR A 286 -3.02 -3.73 2.49
N TYR A 287 -4.33 -3.86 2.65
CA TYR A 287 -5.24 -3.62 1.54
C TYR A 287 -5.19 -2.15 1.07
N ARG A 288 -5.20 -1.18 2.00
CA ARG A 288 -5.18 0.26 1.67
C ARG A 288 -3.94 0.69 0.90
N ILE A 289 -2.78 0.18 1.26
CA ILE A 289 -1.52 0.58 0.61
C ILE A 289 -1.39 0.01 -0.80
N ASN A 290 -1.89 -1.22 -1.02
CA ASN A 290 -1.75 -1.94 -2.29
C ASN A 290 -2.89 -1.67 -3.28
N HIS A 291 -4.06 -1.25 -2.79
CA HIS A 291 -5.23 -0.93 -3.61
C HIS A 291 -5.63 0.54 -3.45
N PRO A 292 -4.76 1.49 -3.88
CA PRO A 292 -5.07 2.91 -3.80
C PRO A 292 -6.39 3.24 -4.49
N GLY A 293 -7.17 4.13 -3.88
CA GLY A 293 -8.52 4.46 -4.35
C GLY A 293 -9.62 3.57 -3.83
N THR A 294 -9.35 2.35 -3.36
CA THR A 294 -10.36 1.49 -2.73
C THR A 294 -10.69 1.98 -1.32
N VAL A 295 -11.98 2.07 -1.01
CA VAL A 295 -12.43 2.41 0.35
C VAL A 295 -12.41 1.14 1.19
N VAL A 296 -11.50 1.09 2.16
CA VAL A 296 -11.32 -0.08 3.04
C VAL A 296 -11.99 0.17 4.37
N ILE A 297 -13.04 -0.60 4.64
CA ILE A 297 -13.83 -0.55 5.86
C ILE A 297 -13.27 -1.57 6.85
N GLU A 298 -12.67 -1.04 7.92
CA GLU A 298 -12.18 -1.87 9.03
C GLU A 298 -13.34 -2.22 9.96
N ALA A 299 -14.05 -3.31 9.67
CA ALA A 299 -15.27 -3.69 10.37
C ALA A 299 -15.59 -5.18 10.26
N ASP A 300 -16.48 -5.61 11.14
CA ASP A 300 -17.15 -6.90 11.06
C ASP A 300 -18.12 -6.92 9.87
N ALA A 301 -17.82 -7.74 8.86
CA ALA A 301 -18.60 -7.86 7.63
C ALA A 301 -20.06 -8.25 7.86
N THR A 302 -20.39 -8.91 8.98
CA THR A 302 -21.79 -9.27 9.31
C THR A 302 -22.67 -8.06 9.62
N LYS A 303 -22.05 -6.89 9.86
CA LYS A 303 -22.72 -5.65 10.25
C LYS A 303 -22.73 -4.60 9.14
N ILE A 304 -22.38 -5.02 7.92
CA ILE A 304 -22.33 -4.16 6.74
C ILE A 304 -23.60 -4.31 5.91
N SER A 305 -24.16 -3.17 5.50
CA SER A 305 -25.30 -3.06 4.59
C SER A 305 -24.93 -2.33 3.31
N ALA A 306 -25.68 -2.56 2.23
CA ALA A 306 -25.47 -1.88 0.95
C ALA A 306 -25.59 -0.35 1.09
N LYS A 307 -26.54 0.13 1.91
CA LYS A 307 -26.72 1.56 2.21
C LYS A 307 -25.47 2.18 2.84
N GLN A 308 -24.84 1.49 3.79
CA GLN A 308 -23.60 1.97 4.39
C GLN A 308 -22.46 2.01 3.36
N LEU A 309 -22.37 1.01 2.48
CA LEU A 309 -21.37 1.00 1.42
C LEU A 309 -21.56 2.17 0.45
N GLN A 310 -22.79 2.39 -0.02
CA GLN A 310 -23.15 3.48 -0.92
C GLN A 310 -22.81 4.86 -0.33
N LEU A 311 -23.04 5.06 0.98
CA LEU A 311 -22.69 6.30 1.67
C LEU A 311 -21.18 6.56 1.73
N LEU A 312 -20.36 5.51 1.78
CA LEU A 312 -18.91 5.64 1.88
C LEU A 312 -18.21 5.62 0.53
N ALA A 313 -18.77 4.90 -0.44
CA ALA A 313 -18.27 4.75 -1.79
C ALA A 313 -19.48 4.57 -2.73
N PRO A 314 -19.93 5.64 -3.41
CA PRO A 314 -21.13 5.60 -4.26
C PRO A 314 -21.14 4.46 -5.29
N LEU A 315 -19.98 4.16 -5.88
CA LEU A 315 -19.80 3.06 -6.84
C LEU A 315 -20.21 1.68 -6.30
N ALA A 316 -20.20 1.47 -4.97
CA ALA A 316 -20.60 0.19 -4.39
C ALA A 316 -22.06 -0.18 -4.70
N SER A 317 -22.92 0.82 -4.96
CA SER A 317 -24.31 0.60 -5.38
C SER A 317 -24.43 0.00 -6.80
N GLN A 318 -23.38 0.11 -7.62
CA GLN A 318 -23.32 -0.41 -8.99
C GLN A 318 -22.44 -1.65 -9.10
N ALA A 319 -22.19 -2.33 -7.97
CA ALA A 319 -21.31 -3.48 -7.97
C ALA A 319 -21.81 -4.57 -8.92
N THR A 320 -21.03 -4.83 -9.96
CA THR A 320 -21.20 -5.93 -10.90
C THR A 320 -20.88 -7.27 -10.23
N ALA A 321 -19.98 -7.27 -9.25
CA ALA A 321 -19.59 -8.46 -8.51
C ALA A 321 -19.52 -8.22 -6.99
N VAL A 322 -19.98 -9.21 -6.22
CA VAL A 322 -19.62 -9.35 -4.80
C VAL A 322 -18.66 -10.53 -4.68
N ILE A 323 -17.49 -10.29 -4.10
CA ILE A 323 -16.41 -11.28 -3.94
C ILE A 323 -16.09 -11.46 -2.46
N ALA A 324 -15.83 -12.69 -2.02
CA ALA A 324 -15.58 -12.95 -0.60
C ALA A 324 -14.77 -14.22 -0.35
N GLY A 325 -13.90 -14.19 0.68
CA GLY A 325 -13.24 -15.37 1.24
C GLY A 325 -13.58 -15.56 2.72
N PRO A 326 -14.83 -15.88 3.09
CA PRO A 326 -15.25 -15.99 4.49
C PRO A 326 -14.49 -17.12 5.21
N PRO A 327 -13.96 -16.90 6.43
CA PRO A 327 -13.24 -17.94 7.15
C PRO A 327 -14.19 -19.06 7.59
N CYS A 328 -13.75 -20.31 7.48
CA CYS A 328 -14.57 -21.51 7.73
C CYS A 328 -13.97 -22.39 8.84
N GLN A 329 -13.99 -21.91 10.08
CA GLN A 329 -13.30 -22.54 11.21
C GLN A 329 -14.03 -23.75 11.82
N GLY A 330 -15.36 -23.91 11.68
CA GLY A 330 -16.07 -25.06 12.23
C GLY A 330 -16.36 -26.20 11.26
N TYR A 331 -16.23 -25.99 9.94
CA TYR A 331 -16.46 -27.04 8.93
C TYR A 331 -15.18 -27.64 8.32
N SER A 332 -14.03 -27.02 8.51
CA SER A 332 -12.76 -27.48 7.91
C SER A 332 -12.12 -28.60 8.74
N ALA A 333 -11.43 -29.53 8.07
CA ALA A 333 -10.73 -30.65 8.72
C ALA A 333 -9.68 -30.24 9.78
N ALA A 334 -9.20 -29.00 9.75
CA ALA A 334 -8.23 -28.43 10.70
C ALA A 334 -8.86 -27.61 11.84
N GLY A 335 -10.18 -27.43 11.85
CA GLY A 335 -10.93 -26.62 12.82
C GLY A 335 -11.24 -27.32 14.14
N ARG A 336 -11.52 -26.56 15.21
CA ARG A 336 -12.08 -27.12 16.45
C ARG A 336 -13.55 -27.49 16.18
N ARG A 337 -13.77 -28.80 16.05
CA ARG A 337 -15.02 -29.53 15.76
C ARG A 337 -16.21 -29.12 16.66
N LYS A 338 -16.81 -27.95 16.42
CA LYS A 338 -18.03 -27.49 17.09
C LYS A 338 -19.01 -26.96 16.05
N ALA A 339 -20.12 -27.67 15.86
CA ALA A 339 -21.19 -27.31 14.92
C ALA A 339 -21.84 -25.95 15.26
N ASP A 340 -21.89 -25.59 16.56
CA ASP A 340 -22.55 -24.38 17.08
C ASP A 340 -21.66 -23.11 17.11
N ASP A 341 -20.50 -23.10 16.47
CA ASP A 341 -19.65 -21.90 16.43
C ASP A 341 -20.31 -20.82 15.55
N LYS A 342 -20.62 -19.65 16.10
CA LYS A 342 -21.15 -18.48 15.35
C LYS A 342 -20.32 -18.10 14.12
N LYS A 343 -19.05 -18.51 14.05
CA LYS A 343 -18.18 -18.33 12.89
C LYS A 343 -18.58 -19.17 11.66
N ASN A 344 -19.45 -20.17 11.84
CA ASN A 344 -19.93 -21.06 10.77
C ASN A 344 -20.87 -20.37 9.78
N ASP A 345 -21.43 -19.21 10.15
CA ASP A 345 -22.39 -18.47 9.33
C ASP A 345 -21.83 -17.20 8.70
N LEU A 346 -20.51 -16.97 8.69
CA LEU A 346 -19.94 -15.74 8.12
C LEU A 346 -20.23 -15.57 6.63
N TYR A 347 -20.42 -16.67 5.89
CA TYR A 347 -20.89 -16.61 4.50
C TYR A 347 -22.28 -15.96 4.36
N THR A 348 -23.11 -15.96 5.40
CA THR A 348 -24.42 -15.27 5.39
C THR A 348 -24.28 -13.76 5.23
N ALA A 349 -23.15 -13.15 5.63
CA ALA A 349 -22.86 -11.75 5.35
C ALA A 349 -22.80 -11.49 3.84
N VAL A 350 -22.22 -12.44 3.08
CA VAL A 350 -22.16 -12.39 1.61
C VAL A 350 -23.56 -12.49 1.01
N ILE A 351 -24.38 -13.42 1.49
CA ILE A 351 -25.78 -13.58 1.04
C ILE A 351 -26.61 -12.33 1.35
N ASN A 352 -26.50 -11.80 2.56
CA ASN A 352 -27.23 -10.61 2.99
C ASN A 352 -26.88 -9.38 2.14
N LEU A 353 -25.59 -9.21 1.80
CA LEU A 353 -25.16 -8.11 0.96
C LEU A 353 -25.57 -8.33 -0.50
N THR A 354 -25.44 -9.57 -1.00
CA THR A 354 -25.91 -9.97 -2.34
C THR A 354 -27.40 -9.67 -2.51
N ARG A 355 -28.23 -9.96 -1.51
CA ARG A 355 -29.66 -9.65 -1.55
C ARG A 355 -29.95 -8.16 -1.70
N GLN A 356 -29.13 -7.30 -1.09
CA GLN A 356 -29.33 -5.84 -1.10
C GLN A 356 -28.77 -5.17 -2.35
N ILE A 357 -27.61 -5.63 -2.83
CA ILE A 357 -26.93 -5.06 -4.01
C ILE A 357 -27.47 -5.68 -5.30
N LYS A 358 -27.86 -6.96 -5.25
CA LYS A 358 -28.19 -7.81 -6.41
C LYS A 358 -27.11 -7.70 -7.51
N PRO A 359 -25.82 -7.99 -7.23
CA PRO A 359 -24.76 -7.93 -8.25
C PRO A 359 -25.02 -8.91 -9.39
N ARG A 360 -24.41 -8.72 -10.56
CA ARG A 360 -24.47 -9.72 -11.64
C ARG A 360 -23.79 -11.03 -11.23
N PHE A 361 -22.64 -10.93 -10.59
CA PHE A 361 -21.83 -12.07 -10.17
C PHE A 361 -21.64 -12.13 -8.65
N VAL A 362 -21.56 -13.34 -8.11
CA VAL A 362 -21.11 -13.59 -6.74
C VAL A 362 -20.01 -14.66 -6.78
N VAL A 363 -18.89 -14.37 -6.10
CA VAL A 363 -17.78 -15.32 -5.94
C VAL A 363 -17.52 -15.54 -4.46
N ILE A 364 -17.67 -16.78 -4.00
CA ILE A 364 -17.33 -17.18 -2.63
C ILE A 364 -16.18 -18.16 -2.69
N GLU A 365 -15.04 -17.80 -2.11
CA GLU A 365 -13.88 -18.66 -1.97
C GLU A 365 -13.88 -19.38 -0.61
N ASN A 366 -13.41 -20.62 -0.62
CA ASN A 366 -13.18 -21.40 0.59
C ASN A 366 -12.12 -22.51 0.40
N VAL A 367 -11.83 -23.23 1.49
CA VAL A 367 -10.96 -24.41 1.50
C VAL A 367 -11.72 -25.70 1.13
N PRO A 368 -11.06 -26.69 0.51
CA PRO A 368 -11.66 -27.99 0.25
C PRO A 368 -11.84 -28.82 1.53
N GLY A 369 -12.70 -29.86 1.48
CA GLY A 369 -12.83 -30.85 2.55
C GLY A 369 -13.71 -30.41 3.73
N MET A 370 -14.83 -29.74 3.44
CA MET A 370 -15.80 -29.32 4.45
C MET A 370 -16.77 -30.44 4.81
N GLN A 371 -16.98 -30.67 6.11
CA GLN A 371 -17.84 -31.76 6.62
C GLN A 371 -19.35 -31.39 6.60
N LYS A 372 -20.22 -32.41 6.71
CA LYS A 372 -21.67 -32.24 6.84
C LYS A 372 -22.04 -31.82 8.28
N VAL A 373 -23.01 -30.92 8.43
CA VAL A 373 -23.62 -30.56 9.72
C VAL A 373 -25.13 -30.66 9.56
N GLY A 374 -25.81 -31.38 10.47
CA GLY A 374 -27.26 -31.58 10.38
C GLY A 374 -27.74 -32.30 9.11
N GLY A 375 -26.93 -33.21 8.56
CA GLY A 375 -27.26 -34.01 7.37
C GLY A 375 -26.98 -33.34 6.02
N LYS A 376 -26.80 -32.01 5.97
CA LYS A 376 -26.42 -31.27 4.75
C LYS A 376 -24.93 -30.93 4.72
N SER A 377 -24.32 -30.95 3.54
CA SER A 377 -22.96 -30.43 3.36
C SER A 377 -22.96 -28.90 3.41
N PHE A 378 -21.83 -28.29 3.82
CA PHE A 378 -21.64 -26.85 3.71
C PHE A 378 -21.87 -26.36 2.27
N VAL A 379 -21.41 -27.15 1.29
CA VAL A 379 -21.60 -26.91 -0.14
C VAL A 379 -23.09 -26.80 -0.48
N GLU A 380 -23.90 -27.80 -0.14
CA GLU A 380 -25.37 -27.77 -0.35
C GLU A 380 -26.03 -26.56 0.31
N THR A 381 -25.55 -26.17 1.49
CA THR A 381 -26.10 -25.03 2.23
C THR A 381 -25.82 -23.70 1.53
N VAL A 382 -24.58 -23.49 1.06
CA VAL A 382 -24.20 -22.29 0.31
C VAL A 382 -24.95 -22.24 -1.03
N LEU A 383 -24.94 -23.34 -1.80
CA LEU A 383 -25.64 -23.42 -3.08
C LEU A 383 -27.12 -23.09 -2.92
N GLY A 384 -27.82 -23.74 -1.99
CA GLY A 384 -29.25 -23.54 -1.79
C GLY A 384 -29.60 -22.10 -1.34
N ARG A 385 -28.73 -21.44 -0.56
CA ARG A 385 -28.96 -20.05 -0.15
C ARG A 385 -28.69 -19.05 -1.28
N VAL A 386 -27.66 -19.28 -2.09
CA VAL A 386 -27.38 -18.45 -3.27
C VAL A 386 -28.49 -18.59 -4.32
N GLN A 387 -28.96 -19.82 -4.57
CA GLN A 387 -30.09 -20.10 -5.48
C GLN A 387 -31.37 -19.40 -5.04
N LYS A 388 -31.69 -19.44 -3.74
CA LYS A 388 -32.85 -18.71 -3.17
C LYS A 388 -32.81 -17.21 -3.40
N GLU A 389 -31.64 -16.61 -3.61
CA GLU A 389 -31.50 -15.18 -3.90
C GLU A 389 -31.66 -14.84 -5.39
N GLY A 390 -31.93 -15.82 -6.25
CA GLY A 390 -32.16 -15.66 -7.69
C GLY A 390 -30.89 -15.82 -8.54
N TYR A 391 -29.98 -16.71 -8.16
CA TYR A 391 -28.72 -16.94 -8.85
C TYR A 391 -28.55 -18.40 -9.29
N ALA A 392 -28.08 -18.60 -10.52
CA ALA A 392 -27.49 -19.85 -10.93
C ALA A 392 -26.07 -19.96 -10.36
N VAL A 393 -25.75 -21.05 -9.66
CA VAL A 393 -24.46 -21.23 -8.98
C VAL A 393 -23.95 -22.66 -9.13
N LYS A 394 -22.63 -22.80 -9.26
CA LYS A 394 -21.89 -24.07 -9.22
C LYS A 394 -20.64 -23.92 -8.37
N GLU A 395 -20.23 -25.01 -7.72
CA GLU A 395 -18.96 -25.13 -7.04
C GLU A 395 -17.87 -25.71 -7.96
N HIS A 396 -16.65 -25.20 -7.82
CA HIS A 396 -15.50 -25.59 -8.63
C HIS A 396 -14.27 -25.75 -7.73
N LEU A 397 -13.54 -26.87 -7.89
CA LEU A 397 -12.30 -27.12 -7.17
C LEU A 397 -11.11 -26.80 -8.08
N LEU A 398 -10.43 -25.68 -7.83
CA LEU A 398 -9.29 -25.22 -8.64
C LEU A 398 -7.96 -25.38 -7.91
N ARG A 399 -6.87 -25.60 -8.65
CA ARG A 399 -5.51 -25.66 -8.11
C ARG A 399 -4.71 -24.44 -8.58
N ALA A 400 -4.00 -23.79 -7.66
CA ALA A 400 -3.19 -22.62 -7.98
C ALA A 400 -2.09 -22.92 -9.02
N CYS A 401 -1.55 -24.14 -9.02
CA CYS A 401 -0.54 -24.58 -9.98
C CYS A 401 -1.00 -24.61 -11.43
N ASP A 402 -2.29 -24.74 -11.68
CA ASP A 402 -2.89 -24.68 -13.02
C ASP A 402 -2.91 -23.24 -13.58
N PHE A 403 -2.54 -22.25 -12.76
CA PHE A 403 -2.55 -20.82 -13.08
C PHE A 403 -1.22 -20.13 -12.75
N GLY A 404 -0.10 -20.88 -12.81
CA GLY A 404 1.24 -20.30 -12.73
C GLY A 404 1.78 -20.08 -11.31
N VAL A 405 1.14 -20.63 -10.28
CA VAL A 405 1.62 -20.56 -8.90
C VAL A 405 2.30 -21.90 -8.54
N PRO A 406 3.57 -21.95 -8.11
CA PRO A 406 4.30 -23.20 -7.83
C PRO A 406 3.84 -23.88 -6.51
N GLN A 407 2.53 -24.03 -6.31
CA GLN A 407 1.93 -24.62 -5.14
C GLN A 407 0.76 -25.55 -5.50
N LEU A 408 0.74 -26.73 -4.88
CA LEU A 408 -0.40 -27.65 -4.83
C LEU A 408 -1.48 -27.13 -3.85
N ARG A 409 -1.94 -25.90 -4.09
CA ARG A 409 -2.95 -25.21 -3.29
C ARG A 409 -4.31 -25.31 -3.98
N ARG A 410 -5.21 -26.10 -3.38
CA ARG A 410 -6.59 -26.27 -3.85
C ARG A 410 -7.51 -25.24 -3.19
N ARG A 411 -8.47 -24.72 -3.96
CA ARG A 411 -9.52 -23.79 -3.52
C ARG A 411 -10.88 -24.22 -4.06
N LEU A 412 -11.87 -24.22 -3.18
CA LEU A 412 -13.27 -24.39 -3.55
C LEU A 412 -13.86 -23.02 -3.82
N LEU A 413 -14.38 -22.81 -5.03
CA LEU A 413 -15.01 -21.57 -5.44
C LEU A 413 -16.47 -21.83 -5.76
N PHE A 414 -17.37 -21.02 -5.23
CA PHE A 414 -18.75 -20.94 -5.69
C PHE A 414 -18.84 -19.77 -6.66
N LEU A 415 -19.12 -20.07 -7.93
CA LEU A 415 -19.31 -19.07 -8.97
C LEU A 415 -20.79 -18.97 -9.27
N ALA A 416 -21.35 -17.77 -9.08
CA ALA A 416 -22.76 -17.53 -9.30
C ALA A 416 -23.00 -16.36 -10.25
N GLN A 417 -24.03 -16.48 -11.07
CA GLN A 417 -24.55 -15.44 -11.96
C GLN A 417 -26.06 -15.30 -11.72
N ARG A 418 -26.53 -14.05 -11.69
CA ARG A 418 -27.96 -13.75 -11.49
C ARG A 418 -28.77 -14.32 -12.66
N HIS A 419 -29.92 -14.92 -12.40
CA HIS A 419 -30.67 -15.71 -13.41
C HIS A 419 -31.06 -14.91 -14.66
N ASP A 420 -31.36 -13.63 -14.51
CA ASP A 420 -31.67 -12.71 -15.61
C ASP A 420 -30.48 -12.44 -16.53
N TRP A 421 -29.26 -12.81 -16.13
CA TRP A 421 -28.05 -12.71 -16.95
C TRP A 421 -27.57 -14.05 -17.52
N GLY A 422 -28.09 -15.19 -17.06
CA GLY A 422 -27.74 -16.51 -17.59
C GLY A 422 -27.47 -17.61 -16.55
N LEU A 423 -26.80 -18.66 -17.01
CA LEU A 423 -26.45 -19.85 -16.23
C LEU A 423 -25.25 -19.60 -15.30
N ALA A 424 -25.00 -20.55 -14.41
CA ALA A 424 -23.84 -20.50 -13.51
C ALA A 424 -22.52 -20.46 -14.33
N PRO A 425 -21.56 -19.59 -13.98
CA PRO A 425 -20.28 -19.53 -14.68
C PRO A 425 -19.51 -20.85 -14.61
N GLU A 426 -18.94 -21.24 -15.74
CA GLU A 426 -17.96 -22.33 -15.83
C GLU A 426 -16.59 -21.86 -15.29
N PRO A 427 -15.74 -22.79 -14.80
CA PRO A 427 -14.47 -22.42 -14.23
C PRO A 427 -13.48 -21.99 -15.34
N PRO A 428 -12.48 -21.14 -15.01
CA PRO A 428 -11.41 -20.85 -15.95
C PRO A 428 -10.64 -22.13 -16.28
N GLN A 429 -10.28 -22.28 -17.56
CA GLN A 429 -9.45 -23.40 -18.00
C GLN A 429 -8.01 -23.25 -17.48
N PRO A 430 -7.32 -24.36 -17.11
CA PRO A 430 -5.91 -24.33 -16.76
C PRO A 430 -5.06 -23.66 -17.84
N SER A 431 -4.29 -22.65 -17.44
CA SER A 431 -3.40 -21.89 -18.35
C SER A 431 -1.95 -22.35 -18.27
N HIS A 432 -1.60 -23.04 -17.18
CA HIS A 432 -0.24 -23.50 -16.91
C HIS A 432 -0.18 -25.01 -16.61
N CYS A 433 1.03 -25.56 -16.76
CA CYS A 433 1.36 -26.96 -16.54
C CYS A 433 2.43 -27.09 -15.46
N ALA A 434 2.07 -27.76 -14.37
CA ALA A 434 2.95 -28.07 -13.25
C ALA A 434 3.61 -29.47 -13.36
N GLY A 435 3.93 -29.88 -14.58
CA GLY A 435 4.69 -31.09 -14.88
C GLY A 435 4.02 -32.38 -14.43
N ASP A 436 4.64 -33.08 -13.47
CA ASP A 436 4.12 -34.31 -12.84
C ASP A 436 2.73 -34.13 -12.20
N HIS A 437 2.34 -32.89 -11.90
CA HIS A 437 1.03 -32.56 -11.35
C HIS A 437 0.00 -32.15 -12.40
N CYS A 438 0.36 -32.13 -13.68
CA CYS A 438 -0.57 -31.95 -14.78
C CYS A 438 -1.47 -33.19 -14.94
N GLU A 439 -2.74 -32.98 -15.27
CA GLU A 439 -3.70 -34.06 -15.53
C GLU A 439 -3.26 -34.97 -16.68
N GLN A 440 -2.57 -34.40 -17.68
CA GLN A 440 -2.02 -35.15 -18.82
C GLN A 440 -0.61 -35.72 -18.54
N GLN A 441 -0.13 -35.65 -17.30
CA GLN A 441 1.16 -36.20 -16.86
C GLN A 441 2.32 -35.81 -17.78
N CYS A 442 2.52 -34.50 -17.97
CA CYS A 442 3.56 -33.98 -18.87
C CYS A 442 5.00 -34.23 -18.38
N GLY A 443 5.20 -34.73 -17.16
CA GLY A 443 6.52 -35.02 -16.64
C GLY A 443 7.33 -33.76 -16.37
N LYS A 444 8.66 -33.88 -16.43
CA LYS A 444 9.59 -32.74 -16.31
C LYS A 444 9.48 -31.75 -17.46
N ASP A 445 9.08 -32.20 -18.65
CA ASP A 445 8.88 -31.36 -19.82
C ASP A 445 7.49 -30.71 -19.78
N ARG A 446 7.37 -29.69 -18.93
CA ARG A 446 6.12 -28.99 -18.62
C ARG A 446 5.48 -28.44 -19.89
N GLY A 447 4.27 -28.91 -20.21
CA GLY A 447 3.50 -28.43 -21.36
C GLY A 447 3.64 -29.31 -22.61
N SER A 448 4.57 -30.27 -22.63
CA SER A 448 4.83 -31.16 -23.77
C SER A 448 3.59 -31.83 -24.36
N ARG A 449 2.70 -32.35 -23.50
CA ARG A 449 1.46 -33.04 -23.92
C ARG A 449 0.25 -32.11 -24.01
N CYS A 450 0.15 -31.16 -23.09
CA CYS A 450 -1.06 -30.34 -22.94
C CYS A 450 -1.01 -28.98 -23.65
N GLY A 451 0.15 -28.56 -24.17
CA GLY A 451 0.35 -27.26 -24.82
C GLY A 451 0.28 -26.04 -23.91
N ARG A 452 0.12 -26.22 -22.59
CA ARG A 452 0.01 -25.11 -21.61
C ARG A 452 1.37 -24.58 -21.22
N LYS A 453 1.43 -23.30 -20.82
CA LYS A 453 2.67 -22.66 -20.36
C LYS A 453 3.25 -23.39 -19.16
N PRO A 454 4.57 -23.50 -19.00
CA PRO A 454 5.13 -24.08 -17.79
C PRO A 454 4.77 -23.21 -16.58
N THR A 455 4.22 -23.80 -15.52
CA THR A 455 4.22 -23.16 -14.20
C THR A 455 5.69 -22.92 -13.83
N PRO A 456 6.08 -21.81 -13.19
CA PRO A 456 7.42 -21.70 -12.65
C PRO A 456 7.64 -22.74 -11.55
N THR A 457 8.90 -23.01 -11.21
CA THR A 457 9.27 -23.74 -10.00
C THR A 457 9.29 -22.81 -8.78
N VAL A 458 9.33 -23.37 -7.58
CA VAL A 458 9.55 -22.58 -6.35
C VAL A 458 10.87 -21.85 -6.43
N LEU A 459 11.95 -22.50 -6.89
CA LEU A 459 13.26 -21.86 -7.01
C LEU A 459 13.27 -20.74 -8.06
N GLU A 460 12.65 -20.95 -9.22
CA GLU A 460 12.53 -19.91 -10.25
C GLU A 460 11.81 -18.68 -9.72
N SER A 461 10.74 -18.88 -8.94
CA SER A 461 9.96 -17.80 -8.31
C SER A 461 10.76 -16.99 -7.30
N LEU A 462 11.85 -17.55 -6.75
CA LEU A 462 12.73 -16.88 -5.79
C LEU A 462 13.96 -16.22 -6.45
N THR A 463 14.16 -16.41 -7.75
CA THR A 463 15.31 -15.83 -8.48
C THR A 463 15.38 -14.32 -8.32
N GLY A 464 16.59 -13.80 -8.07
CA GLY A 464 16.84 -12.38 -7.89
C GLY A 464 16.49 -11.81 -6.51
N LEU A 465 16.01 -12.62 -5.57
CA LEU A 465 15.95 -12.23 -4.16
C LEU A 465 17.34 -12.33 -3.50
N PRO A 466 17.66 -11.45 -2.54
CA PRO A 466 18.86 -11.59 -1.74
C PRO A 466 18.81 -12.89 -0.92
N LYS A 467 19.92 -13.64 -0.91
CA LYS A 467 20.07 -14.82 -0.07
C LYS A 467 20.42 -14.40 1.35
N LEU A 468 19.39 -14.11 2.13
CA LEU A 468 19.54 -13.72 3.52
C LEU A 468 19.70 -14.93 4.43
N ASP A 469 20.47 -14.81 5.50
CA ASP A 469 20.54 -15.77 6.60
C ASP A 469 19.38 -15.58 7.61
N HIS A 470 19.27 -16.40 8.65
CA HIS A 470 18.26 -16.24 9.70
C HIS A 470 18.51 -15.00 10.56
N GLY A 471 17.43 -14.40 11.06
CA GLY A 471 17.48 -13.23 11.95
C GLY A 471 18.00 -11.93 11.31
N GLN A 472 18.14 -11.87 10.00
CA GLN A 472 18.59 -10.69 9.28
C GLN A 472 17.45 -9.66 9.11
N HIS A 473 17.76 -8.41 9.45
CA HIS A 473 16.84 -7.29 9.28
C HIS A 473 16.94 -6.74 7.86
N ALA A 474 15.90 -6.95 7.06
CA ALA A 474 15.83 -6.57 5.65
C ALA A 474 14.40 -6.13 5.28
N GLU A 475 13.82 -5.22 6.06
CA GLU A 475 12.47 -4.70 5.80
C GLU A 475 12.38 -3.98 4.47
N TYR A 476 13.49 -3.36 4.04
CA TYR A 476 13.68 -2.86 2.70
C TYR A 476 15.08 -3.23 2.18
N VAL A 477 15.18 -3.65 0.92
CA VAL A 477 16.45 -3.93 0.24
C VAL A 477 16.43 -3.27 -1.13
N ILE A 478 17.45 -2.46 -1.43
CA ILE A 478 17.64 -1.87 -2.75
C ILE A 478 18.36 -2.89 -3.63
N LEU A 479 17.71 -3.35 -4.69
CA LEU A 479 18.28 -4.21 -5.71
C LEU A 479 18.99 -3.39 -6.80
N VAL A 480 19.83 -4.08 -7.58
CA VAL A 480 20.42 -3.54 -8.81
C VAL A 480 19.32 -2.97 -9.71
N GLY A 481 19.53 -1.74 -10.20
CA GLY A 481 18.54 -0.99 -10.97
C GLY A 481 17.54 -0.19 -10.13
N GLY A 482 17.79 0.01 -8.83
CA GLY A 482 17.03 0.91 -7.96
C GLY A 482 15.66 0.36 -7.52
N LYS A 483 15.34 -0.90 -7.83
CA LYS A 483 14.11 -1.55 -7.35
C LYS A 483 14.22 -1.80 -5.87
N ILE A 484 13.18 -1.50 -5.11
CA ILE A 484 13.17 -1.74 -3.66
C ILE A 484 12.24 -2.89 -3.33
N LEU A 485 12.77 -3.93 -2.70
CA LEU A 485 11.99 -5.02 -2.12
C LEU A 485 11.59 -4.69 -0.69
N LEU A 486 10.36 -5.01 -0.34
CA LEU A 486 9.83 -4.87 1.02
C LEU A 486 9.48 -6.23 1.64
N ASN A 487 9.41 -6.29 2.97
CA ASN A 487 9.06 -7.48 3.75
C ASN A 487 10.08 -8.65 3.59
N GLY A 488 11.36 -8.32 3.42
CA GLY A 488 12.44 -9.29 3.17
C GLY A 488 13.06 -9.90 4.42
N SER A 489 12.84 -9.32 5.61
CA SER A 489 13.46 -9.78 6.85
C SER A 489 13.16 -11.22 7.19
N THR A 490 14.11 -11.88 7.85
CA THR A 490 14.04 -13.29 8.20
C THR A 490 13.85 -13.48 9.71
N MET A 491 13.19 -14.58 10.08
CA MET A 491 13.02 -14.97 11.48
C MET A 491 14.37 -15.41 12.07
N ARG A 492 14.64 -15.05 13.32
CA ARG A 492 15.78 -15.57 14.07
C ARG A 492 15.42 -16.94 14.65
N HIS A 493 16.25 -17.93 14.38
CA HIS A 493 16.13 -19.30 14.91
C HIS A 493 17.19 -19.54 15.99
N SER A 494 16.91 -20.44 16.93
CA SER A 494 17.93 -20.95 17.85
C SER A 494 18.79 -21.99 17.15
N GLU A 495 19.99 -22.25 17.66
CA GLU A 495 20.90 -23.26 17.09
C GLU A 495 20.22 -24.64 16.99
N HIS A 496 19.48 -25.03 18.03
CA HIS A 496 18.70 -26.27 18.02
C HIS A 496 17.68 -26.33 16.86
N VAL A 497 16.98 -25.24 16.57
CA VAL A 497 16.03 -25.17 15.45
C VAL A 497 16.75 -25.26 14.11
N ILE A 498 17.91 -24.62 13.96
CA ILE A 498 18.72 -24.67 12.74
C ILE A 498 19.19 -26.10 12.47
N GLN A 499 19.73 -26.78 13.49
CA GLN A 499 20.16 -28.17 13.37
C GLN A 499 19.00 -29.09 12.99
N LYS A 500 17.81 -28.88 13.58
CA LYS A 500 16.60 -29.59 13.17
C LYS A 500 16.25 -29.33 11.71
N ILE A 501 16.25 -28.08 11.26
CA ILE A 501 15.91 -27.68 9.88
C ILE A 501 16.85 -28.34 8.85
N LYS A 502 18.15 -28.42 9.15
CA LYS A 502 19.16 -29.06 8.28
C LYS A 502 18.82 -30.52 7.97
N THR A 503 18.22 -31.24 8.91
CA THR A 503 17.86 -32.66 8.73
C THR A 503 16.60 -32.88 7.87
N ILE A 504 15.80 -31.83 7.62
CA ILE A 504 14.52 -31.95 6.92
C ILE A 504 14.75 -31.98 5.41
N LYS A 505 14.40 -33.10 4.76
CA LYS A 505 14.48 -33.24 3.30
C LYS A 505 13.46 -32.34 2.60
N PRO A 506 13.75 -31.79 1.40
CA PRO A 506 12.80 -30.99 0.64
C PRO A 506 11.46 -31.70 0.41
N GLY A 507 10.36 -30.98 0.60
CA GLY A 507 8.99 -31.50 0.50
C GLY A 507 8.48 -32.25 1.74
N THR A 508 9.33 -32.49 2.75
CA THR A 508 9.01 -33.28 3.94
C THR A 508 9.00 -32.45 5.22
N GLY A 509 8.63 -33.08 6.35
CA GLY A 509 8.63 -32.45 7.66
C GLY A 509 7.25 -31.97 8.14
N PRO A 510 7.17 -31.56 9.43
CA PRO A 510 5.92 -31.14 10.06
C PRO A 510 5.44 -29.82 9.47
N ILE A 511 4.14 -29.55 9.55
CA ILE A 511 3.50 -28.39 8.89
C ILE A 511 4.22 -27.05 9.16
N SER A 512 4.65 -26.80 10.40
CA SER A 512 5.32 -25.56 10.81
C SER A 512 6.79 -25.45 10.42
N TYR A 513 7.47 -26.57 10.13
CA TYR A 513 8.91 -26.59 9.75
C TYR A 513 9.16 -27.32 8.44
N ARG A 514 8.13 -27.52 7.63
CA ARG A 514 8.24 -28.25 6.36
C ARG A 514 9.21 -27.52 5.45
N ARG A 515 10.23 -28.22 4.97
CA ARG A 515 11.10 -27.70 3.89
C ARG A 515 10.32 -27.74 2.59
N LEU A 516 10.19 -26.59 1.92
CA LEU A 516 9.50 -26.56 0.64
C LEU A 516 10.23 -27.42 -0.38
N HIS A 517 9.46 -28.07 -1.26
CA HIS A 517 10.04 -28.74 -2.41
C HIS A 517 10.50 -27.68 -3.42
N PRO A 518 11.68 -27.82 -4.04
CA PRO A 518 12.23 -26.81 -4.96
C PRO A 518 11.42 -26.66 -6.25
N ASP A 519 10.72 -27.72 -6.66
CA ASP A 519 9.91 -27.75 -7.88
C ASP A 519 8.50 -27.17 -7.66
N VAL A 520 7.55 -27.95 -7.11
CA VAL A 520 6.22 -27.47 -6.72
C VAL A 520 6.01 -27.70 -5.21
N ALA A 521 5.72 -26.64 -4.47
CA ALA A 521 5.49 -26.74 -3.03
C ALA A 521 4.09 -27.29 -2.70
N ARG A 522 3.95 -27.87 -1.51
CA ARG A 522 2.63 -27.99 -0.87
C ARG A 522 2.10 -26.60 -0.49
N THR A 523 0.82 -26.52 -0.16
CA THR A 523 0.19 -25.27 0.31
C THR A 523 1.01 -24.62 1.43
N ILE A 524 1.42 -23.36 1.24
CA ILE A 524 2.03 -22.54 2.29
C ILE A 524 0.99 -22.27 3.37
N VAL A 525 1.40 -22.47 4.62
CA VAL A 525 0.59 -22.20 5.81
C VAL A 525 1.43 -21.51 6.86
N ALA A 526 0.81 -20.63 7.65
CA ALA A 526 1.47 -19.90 8.73
C ALA A 526 1.10 -20.51 10.09
N GLY A 527 1.76 -21.60 10.46
CA GLY A 527 1.57 -22.27 11.76
C GLY A 527 2.35 -21.54 12.86
N HIS A 528 1.70 -21.23 13.99
CA HIS A 528 2.32 -20.44 15.08
C HIS A 528 2.99 -19.14 14.60
N ARG A 529 2.42 -18.50 13.56
CA ARG A 529 2.94 -17.27 12.93
C ARG A 529 4.33 -17.43 12.28
N ALA A 530 4.75 -18.65 11.97
CA ALA A 530 5.96 -18.93 11.20
C ALA A 530 5.59 -19.50 9.81
N LEU A 531 6.34 -19.09 8.79
CA LEU A 531 6.24 -19.66 7.45
C LEU A 531 7.06 -20.96 7.35
N PRO A 532 6.79 -21.82 6.35
CA PRO A 532 7.58 -23.03 6.12
C PRO A 532 9.06 -22.73 5.85
N VAL A 533 9.88 -23.78 5.88
CA VAL A 533 11.33 -23.70 5.64
C VAL A 533 11.62 -23.49 4.15
N HIS A 534 12.57 -22.59 3.88
CA HIS A 534 13.05 -22.28 2.54
C HIS A 534 13.58 -23.55 1.83
N PRO A 535 13.37 -23.71 0.51
CA PRO A 535 13.74 -24.96 -0.19
C PRO A 535 15.23 -25.33 -0.08
N ILE A 536 16.13 -24.33 -0.06
CA ILE A 536 17.58 -24.51 0.05
C ILE A 536 18.13 -24.06 1.41
N LEU A 537 17.96 -22.78 1.76
CA LEU A 537 18.49 -22.17 2.99
C LEU A 537 17.92 -22.78 4.29
N ASP A 538 18.73 -22.82 5.35
CA ASP A 538 18.39 -23.43 6.65
C ASP A 538 17.59 -22.48 7.56
N ARG A 539 16.54 -21.88 7.01
CA ARG A 539 15.64 -20.99 7.74
C ARG A 539 14.23 -21.05 7.19
N THR A 540 13.27 -20.54 7.95
CA THR A 540 11.93 -20.22 7.42
C THR A 540 12.00 -19.18 6.31
N LEU A 541 11.01 -19.22 5.41
CA LEU A 541 10.81 -18.20 4.39
C LEU A 541 10.64 -16.81 5.03
N SER A 542 11.10 -15.78 4.34
CA SER A 542 10.65 -14.41 4.58
C SER A 542 9.23 -14.21 4.03
N VAL A 543 8.58 -13.12 4.45
CA VAL A 543 7.25 -12.76 3.95
C VAL A 543 7.30 -12.50 2.43
N ARG A 544 8.33 -11.80 1.93
CA ARG A 544 8.53 -11.56 0.49
C ARG A 544 8.70 -12.85 -0.31
N GLU A 545 9.49 -13.80 0.18
CA GLU A 545 9.68 -15.09 -0.50
C GLU A 545 8.34 -15.85 -0.60
N ALA A 546 7.59 -15.93 0.50
CA ALA A 546 6.26 -16.56 0.49
C ALA A 546 5.27 -15.82 -0.42
N ALA A 547 5.32 -14.49 -0.48
CA ALA A 547 4.49 -13.68 -1.35
C ALA A 547 4.76 -13.96 -2.85
N ARG A 548 6.03 -14.05 -3.26
CA ARG A 548 6.39 -14.45 -4.63
C ARG A 548 5.90 -15.85 -4.99
N ILE A 549 6.06 -16.81 -4.08
CA ILE A 549 5.58 -18.18 -4.26
C ILE A 549 4.04 -18.23 -4.37
N GLN A 550 3.31 -17.30 -3.74
CA GLN A 550 1.85 -17.12 -3.89
C GLN A 550 1.47 -16.36 -5.18
N GLY A 551 2.41 -15.76 -5.90
CA GLY A 551 2.15 -14.98 -7.12
C GLY A 551 1.77 -13.52 -6.85
N PHE A 552 2.05 -12.97 -5.66
CA PHE A 552 1.96 -11.54 -5.40
C PHE A 552 3.06 -10.77 -6.15
N ARG A 553 2.74 -9.54 -6.54
CA ARG A 553 3.73 -8.62 -7.12
C ARG A 553 4.76 -8.20 -6.06
N ASP A 554 5.97 -7.87 -6.52
CA ASP A 554 7.05 -7.40 -5.65
C ASP A 554 6.77 -6.06 -4.95
N ASP A 555 5.88 -5.24 -5.52
CA ASP A 555 5.44 -3.98 -4.95
C ASP A 555 4.24 -4.13 -3.99
N HIS A 556 3.69 -5.34 -3.83
CA HIS A 556 2.66 -5.61 -2.81
C HIS A 556 3.26 -5.64 -1.42
N VAL A 557 2.84 -4.74 -0.54
CA VAL A 557 3.41 -4.52 0.80
C VAL A 557 2.53 -5.14 1.88
N PHE A 558 3.11 -5.90 2.81
CA PHE A 558 2.38 -6.44 3.96
C PHE A 558 2.64 -5.55 5.19
N ALA A 559 1.60 -4.88 5.66
CA ALA A 559 1.62 -3.97 6.81
C ALA A 559 1.46 -4.70 8.16
N GLY A 560 1.67 -3.95 9.24
CA GLY A 560 1.62 -4.46 10.60
C GLY A 560 2.90 -5.18 11.07
N PRO A 561 2.91 -5.65 12.32
CA PRO A 561 4.07 -6.30 12.90
C PRO A 561 4.38 -7.63 12.19
N ARG A 562 5.65 -8.02 12.19
CA ARG A 562 6.13 -9.29 11.57
C ARG A 562 5.35 -10.53 12.02
N SER A 563 4.78 -10.52 13.22
CA SER A 563 3.97 -11.61 13.75
C SER A 563 2.64 -11.81 13.02
N HIS A 564 2.15 -10.82 12.27
CA HIS A 564 0.86 -10.87 11.56
C HIS A 564 1.04 -11.05 10.04
N GLN A 565 2.14 -10.58 9.46
CA GLN A 565 2.38 -10.63 8.01
C GLN A 565 2.35 -12.06 7.42
N PRO A 566 2.94 -13.11 8.04
CA PRO A 566 2.86 -14.49 7.55
C PRO A 566 1.44 -14.99 7.31
N LEU A 567 0.51 -14.66 8.20
CA LEU A 567 -0.88 -15.09 8.11
C LEU A 567 -1.58 -14.41 6.92
N GLN A 568 -1.28 -13.13 6.66
CA GLN A 568 -1.85 -12.42 5.51
C GLN A 568 -1.49 -13.11 4.19
N VAL A 569 -0.22 -13.52 4.02
CA VAL A 569 0.24 -14.26 2.83
C VAL A 569 -0.39 -15.66 2.75
N ALA A 570 -0.39 -16.40 3.85
CA ALA A 570 -0.87 -17.79 3.87
C ALA A 570 -2.39 -17.92 3.68
N ASN A 571 -3.15 -16.95 4.19
CA ASN A 571 -4.61 -16.93 4.09
C ASN A 571 -5.10 -16.45 2.72
N ALA A 572 -4.30 -15.64 2.01
CA ALA A 572 -4.71 -15.07 0.74
C ALA A 572 -5.04 -16.12 -0.34
N VAL A 573 -6.01 -15.78 -1.18
CA VAL A 573 -6.19 -16.40 -2.49
C VAL A 573 -5.00 -16.01 -3.37
N PRO A 574 -4.34 -16.94 -4.07
CA PRO A 574 -3.26 -16.60 -4.99
C PRO A 574 -3.74 -15.61 -6.06
N PRO A 575 -3.12 -14.43 -6.24
CA PRO A 575 -3.57 -13.44 -7.22
C PRO A 575 -3.71 -13.98 -8.66
N PRO A 576 -2.82 -14.86 -9.17
CA PRO A 576 -2.98 -15.44 -10.51
C PRO A 576 -4.24 -16.31 -10.67
N LEU A 577 -4.63 -17.05 -9.62
CA LEU A 577 -5.87 -17.82 -9.61
C LEU A 577 -7.09 -16.89 -9.61
N ALA A 578 -7.08 -15.87 -8.75
CA ALA A 578 -8.15 -14.88 -8.68
C ALA A 578 -8.30 -14.10 -10.00
N LEU A 579 -7.20 -13.77 -10.66
CA LEU A 579 -7.16 -13.15 -12.00
C LEU A 579 -7.85 -14.04 -13.03
N ALA A 580 -7.52 -15.33 -13.08
CA ALA A 580 -8.12 -16.25 -14.04
C ALA A 580 -9.64 -16.36 -13.86
N VAL A 581 -10.11 -16.42 -12.61
CA VAL A 581 -11.55 -16.42 -12.28
C VAL A 581 -12.21 -15.13 -12.74
N ALA A 582 -11.64 -13.98 -12.37
CA ALA A 582 -12.20 -12.68 -12.73
C ALA A 582 -12.25 -12.47 -14.26
N ALA A 583 -11.20 -12.87 -14.98
CA ALA A 583 -11.15 -12.79 -16.44
C ALA A 583 -12.23 -13.65 -17.10
N ALA A 584 -12.49 -14.86 -16.58
CA ALA A 584 -13.57 -15.72 -17.06
C ALA A 584 -14.95 -15.07 -16.88
N LEU A 585 -15.18 -14.38 -15.75
CA LEU A 585 -16.43 -13.65 -15.52
C LEU A 585 -16.60 -12.47 -16.49
N LEU A 586 -15.53 -11.74 -16.79
CA LEU A 586 -15.58 -10.64 -17.76
C LEU A 586 -15.91 -11.11 -19.17
N ALA A 587 -15.41 -12.29 -19.57
CA ALA A 587 -15.69 -12.86 -20.89
C ALA A 587 -17.19 -13.14 -21.11
N LEU A 588 -17.95 -13.44 -20.05
CA LEU A 588 -19.41 -13.59 -20.11
C LEU A 588 -20.13 -12.26 -20.38
N GLY A 589 -19.49 -11.12 -20.15
CA GLY A 589 -20.04 -9.79 -20.40
C GLY A 589 -20.02 -9.37 -21.87
N SER A 590 -19.02 -9.81 -22.63
CA SER A 590 -18.84 -9.45 -24.04
C SER A 590 -19.71 -10.26 -25.01
N ALA A 591 -20.30 -11.37 -24.55
CA ALA A 591 -21.04 -12.31 -25.40
C ALA A 591 -22.57 -12.06 -25.45
N GLY A 592 -23.08 -11.02 -24.76
CA GLY A 592 -24.53 -10.79 -24.56
C GLY A 592 -25.14 -9.62 -25.34
N GLY A 593 -24.43 -9.01 -26.29
CA GLY A 593 -24.94 -7.91 -27.11
C GLY A 593 -25.56 -8.39 -28.41
N ASN A 594 -26.84 -8.79 -28.40
CA ASN A 594 -27.66 -8.78 -29.60
C ASN A 594 -28.08 -7.33 -29.88
N GLY A 595 -27.23 -6.63 -30.64
CA GLY A 595 -27.51 -5.34 -31.27
C GLY A 595 -26.80 -5.35 -32.61
N GLU A 596 -27.55 -5.11 -33.66
CA GLU A 596 -27.21 -5.26 -35.08
C GLU A 596 -25.75 -4.90 -35.42
N ALA A 597 -25.06 -5.85 -36.05
CA ALA A 597 -23.72 -5.64 -36.58
C ALA A 597 -23.82 -4.80 -37.87
N GLU A 598 -23.44 -3.52 -37.80
CA GLU A 598 -23.03 -2.80 -39.01
C GLU A 598 -21.67 -3.34 -39.49
N PRO A 599 -21.48 -3.54 -40.81
CA PRO A 599 -20.28 -4.14 -41.34
C PRO A 599 -19.14 -3.11 -41.36
N VAL A 600 -18.21 -3.19 -40.42
CA VAL A 600 -16.95 -2.45 -40.51
C VAL A 600 -16.03 -3.16 -41.50
N GLY A 601 -15.69 -2.43 -42.58
CA GLY A 601 -14.91 -2.89 -43.71
C GLY A 601 -13.54 -3.45 -43.38
N ARG A 602 -13.09 -4.34 -44.27
CA ARG A 602 -11.78 -4.99 -44.24
C ARG A 602 -10.66 -3.93 -44.26
N GLY A 603 -9.85 -3.91 -43.20
CA GLY A 603 -8.58 -3.18 -43.13
C GLY A 603 -7.46 -4.13 -42.72
N HIS A 604 -6.41 -4.17 -43.53
CA HIS A 604 -5.25 -5.07 -43.44
C HIS A 604 -4.50 -5.03 -42.09
N PRO A 605 -3.79 -6.12 -41.73
CA PRO A 605 -3.01 -6.21 -40.51
C PRO A 605 -1.62 -5.62 -40.75
N ASP A 606 -1.36 -4.42 -40.24
CA ASP A 606 -0.01 -4.00 -39.82
C ASP A 606 -0.09 -2.60 -39.19
N SER A 607 -0.16 -2.55 -37.85
CA SER A 607 0.29 -1.36 -37.12
C SER A 607 0.64 -1.68 -35.66
N PRO A 608 1.91 -1.50 -35.22
CA PRO A 608 2.34 -1.76 -33.86
C PRO A 608 2.01 -0.56 -32.96
N ALA A 609 0.76 -0.44 -32.52
CA ALA A 609 0.32 0.72 -31.74
C ALA A 609 -0.63 0.39 -30.57
N VAL A 610 -0.36 -0.65 -29.78
CA VAL A 610 -1.08 -0.90 -28.51
C VAL A 610 -0.15 -1.22 -27.33
N ALA A 611 1.15 -1.46 -27.57
CA ALA A 611 2.09 -1.85 -26.52
C ALA A 611 2.71 -0.70 -25.70
N ASN A 612 2.51 0.58 -26.09
CA ASN A 612 3.32 1.69 -25.56
C ASN A 612 2.61 2.71 -24.64
N ARG A 613 1.31 2.53 -24.31
CA ARG A 613 0.58 3.49 -23.45
C ARG A 613 0.49 3.13 -21.95
N CYS A 614 1.01 1.99 -21.52
CA CYS A 614 1.01 1.58 -20.09
C CYS A 614 2.35 1.78 -19.35
N ARG A 615 3.38 2.38 -19.97
CA ARG A 615 4.70 2.58 -19.33
C ARG A 615 4.97 3.96 -18.72
N SER A 616 4.11 4.97 -18.89
CA SER A 616 4.50 6.36 -18.63
C SER A 616 3.94 7.02 -17.35
N ALA A 617 3.22 6.30 -16.47
CA ALA A 617 2.61 6.92 -15.27
C ALA A 617 3.31 6.60 -13.93
N VAL A 618 4.35 5.77 -13.90
CA VAL A 618 5.05 5.36 -12.65
C VAL A 618 6.56 5.69 -12.66
N SER A 619 7.13 6.14 -13.78
CA SER A 619 8.57 6.39 -13.92
C SER A 619 8.92 7.87 -14.10
N LYS A 620 8.67 8.71 -13.08
CA LYS A 620 9.29 10.07 -13.00
C LYS A 620 9.66 10.47 -11.57
N VAL A 621 10.25 9.54 -10.82
CA VAL A 621 11.19 9.92 -9.75
C VAL A 621 12.54 9.32 -10.16
N PRO A 622 13.56 10.14 -10.49
CA PRO A 622 14.89 9.62 -10.80
C PRO A 622 15.41 8.81 -9.60
N ALA A 623 15.82 7.57 -9.84
CA ALA A 623 16.41 6.69 -8.81
C ALA A 623 17.71 7.28 -8.21
N GLU A 624 18.30 8.27 -8.87
CA GLU A 624 19.53 8.96 -8.49
C GLU A 624 19.38 9.86 -7.24
N LYS A 625 18.16 10.14 -6.75
CA LYS A 625 17.95 11.01 -5.58
C LYS A 625 17.69 10.28 -4.25
N LEU A 626 17.76 8.94 -4.22
CA LEU A 626 17.59 8.14 -3.01
C LEU A 626 18.91 7.64 -2.40
N ILE A 627 20.06 8.00 -2.98
CA ILE A 627 21.37 7.50 -2.60
C ILE A 627 22.33 8.68 -2.44
N ALA A 628 22.52 9.12 -1.20
CA ALA A 628 23.77 9.65 -0.65
C ALA A 628 23.51 10.07 0.80
N ARG A 629 23.86 9.20 1.75
CA ARG A 629 24.51 9.69 2.98
C ARG A 629 26.00 9.64 2.67
N PRO A 630 26.76 10.74 2.77
CA PRO A 630 28.20 10.60 2.93
C PRO A 630 28.45 9.89 4.26
N ASP A 631 29.49 9.05 4.27
CA ASP A 631 29.99 8.36 5.47
C ASP A 631 30.28 9.32 6.63
#